data_AF-N9KJT9-F1
#
_entry.id   AF-N9KJT9-F1
#
_cell.length_a   1.000
_cell.length_b   1.000
_cell.length_c   1.000
_cell.angle_alpha   90.00
_cell.angle_beta   90.00
_cell.angle_gamma   90.00
#
_symmetry.space_group_name_H-M   'P 1'
#
loop_
_entity.id
_entity.type
_entity.pdbx_description
1 polymer ?
#
loop_
_entity_poly.entity_id
_entity_poly.type
_entity_poly.pdbx_seq_one_letter_code
_entity_poly.pdbx_strand_id
1 'polypeptide(L)'
;MVRELLNKQGYCYAADGVKKIGKDINTECISYDNPSFIEHFVDLIALRIHKKMRKNYPENTILVICCELDIGYFSKEWNILEEKVRALNIEHNFKEIFIYDSSTEKSFTMS
;
A
#
# COMPACT_ATOMS: atom_id res chain seq x y z
N MET A 1 -1.86 -1.83 -21.62
CA MET A 1 -1.24 -1.86 -20.26
C MET A 1 -2.33 -1.57 -19.23
N VAL A 2 -2.28 -2.10 -18.00
CA VAL A 2 -3.35 -2.00 -16.95
C VAL A 2 -3.93 -0.59 -16.80
N ARG A 3 -3.08 0.44 -16.86
CA ARG A 3 -3.42 1.87 -16.82
C ARG A 3 -4.32 2.35 -17.98
N GLU A 4 -4.13 1.78 -19.17
CA GLU A 4 -4.93 2.11 -20.35
C GLU A 4 -6.36 1.55 -20.22
N LEU A 5 -6.52 0.42 -19.52
CA LEU A 5 -7.83 -0.15 -19.18
C LEU A 5 -8.53 0.68 -18.10
N LEU A 6 -7.82 1.10 -17.04
CA LEU A 6 -8.33 2.05 -16.05
C LEU A 6 -8.85 3.33 -16.69
N ASN A 7 -8.05 3.96 -17.58
CA ASN A 7 -8.43 5.21 -18.23
C ASN A 7 -9.59 5.06 -19.23
N LYS A 8 -9.71 3.92 -19.92
CA LYS A 8 -10.77 3.68 -20.92
C LYS A 8 -12.07 3.14 -20.33
N GLN A 9 -11.98 2.34 -19.27
CA GLN A 9 -13.09 1.53 -18.75
C GLN A 9 -13.44 1.86 -17.29
N GLY A 10 -12.60 2.62 -16.60
CA GLY A 10 -12.80 3.03 -15.21
C GLY A 10 -12.34 2.00 -14.18
N TYR A 11 -11.84 0.82 -14.61
CA TYR A 11 -11.46 -0.26 -13.71
C TYR A 11 -10.35 -1.16 -14.29
N CYS A 12 -9.63 -1.89 -13.42
CA CYS A 12 -8.71 -2.96 -13.84
C CYS A 12 -8.69 -4.13 -12.85
N TYR A 13 -8.38 -5.32 -13.36
CA TYR A 13 -8.33 -6.56 -12.59
C TYR A 13 -6.98 -6.68 -11.86
N ALA A 14 -7.02 -6.88 -10.55
CA ALA A 14 -5.83 -7.13 -9.73
C ALA A 14 -5.75 -8.60 -9.28
N ALA A 15 -4.54 -9.02 -8.88
CA ALA A 15 -4.29 -10.37 -8.34
C ALA A 15 -4.92 -10.60 -6.95
N ASP A 16 -5.40 -9.54 -6.28
CA ASP A 16 -6.02 -9.61 -4.94
C ASP A 16 -7.30 -10.45 -4.89
N GLY A 17 -7.94 -10.68 -6.05
CA GLY A 17 -9.09 -11.56 -6.19
C GLY A 17 -8.77 -13.06 -6.19
N VAL A 18 -7.48 -13.43 -6.20
CA VAL A 18 -7.04 -14.83 -6.29
C VAL A 18 -6.88 -15.41 -4.88
N LYS A 19 -7.82 -16.25 -4.46
CA LYS A 19 -7.75 -17.00 -3.20
C LYS A 19 -7.62 -18.50 -3.50
N LYS A 20 -6.63 -19.15 -2.89
CA LYS A 20 -6.49 -20.60 -2.94
C LYS A 20 -7.26 -21.24 -1.78
N ILE A 21 -8.27 -22.04 -2.09
CA ILE A 21 -9.04 -22.82 -1.11
C ILE A 21 -8.76 -24.31 -1.39
N GLY A 22 -7.84 -24.92 -0.65
CA GLY A 22 -7.42 -26.30 -0.90
C GLY A 22 -6.62 -26.46 -2.19
N LYS A 23 -7.11 -27.27 -3.14
CA LYS A 23 -6.54 -27.40 -4.50
C LYS A 23 -7.15 -26.42 -5.50
N ASP A 24 -8.26 -25.79 -5.15
CA ASP A 24 -9.01 -24.91 -6.06
C ASP A 24 -8.51 -23.46 -5.93
N ILE A 25 -8.46 -22.79 -7.08
CA ILE A 25 -8.14 -21.37 -7.17
C ILE A 25 -9.46 -20.65 -7.47
N ASN A 26 -9.95 -19.88 -6.50
CA ASN A 26 -11.06 -18.97 -6.69
C ASN A 26 -10.53 -17.60 -7.12
N THR A 27 -11.04 -17.11 -8.24
CA THR A 27 -10.78 -15.77 -8.75
C THR A 27 -12.04 -14.94 -8.67
N GLU A 28 -12.04 -13.93 -7.81
CA GLU A 28 -13.04 -12.85 -7.82
C GLU A 28 -12.53 -11.71 -8.70
N CYS A 29 -13.40 -11.15 -9.54
CA CYS A 29 -13.09 -9.93 -10.29
C CYS A 29 -13.04 -8.76 -9.31
N ILE A 30 -11.85 -8.45 -8.79
CA ILE A 30 -11.62 -7.23 -8.01
C ILE A 30 -11.18 -6.15 -8.99
N SER A 31 -12.02 -5.14 -9.11
CA SER A 31 -11.81 -4.01 -9.99
C SER A 31 -11.57 -2.77 -9.13
N TYR A 32 -10.37 -2.20 -9.19
CA TYR A 32 -10.08 -0.96 -8.47
C TYR A 32 -10.39 0.25 -9.35
N ASP A 33 -11.09 1.24 -8.80
CA ASP A 33 -11.04 2.61 -9.29
C ASP A 33 -9.88 3.37 -8.61
N ASN A 34 -9.51 4.55 -9.12
CA ASN A 34 -8.35 5.31 -8.60
C ASN A 34 -8.45 5.59 -7.08
N PRO A 35 -9.61 5.98 -6.51
CA PRO A 35 -9.75 6.15 -5.06
C PRO A 35 -9.59 4.83 -4.28
N SER A 36 -10.26 3.75 -4.70
CA SER A 36 -10.24 2.46 -4.00
C SER A 36 -8.85 1.82 -4.02
N PHE A 37 -8.07 2.08 -5.08
CA PHE A 37 -6.67 1.73 -5.15
C PHE A 37 -5.89 2.37 -4.01
N ILE A 38 -5.98 3.70 -3.84
CA ILE A 38 -5.24 4.40 -2.77
C ILE A 38 -5.65 3.92 -1.38
N GLU A 39 -6.96 3.74 -1.12
CA GLU A 39 -7.42 3.23 0.18
C GLU A 39 -6.84 1.85 0.48
N HIS A 40 -6.78 0.97 -0.52
CA HIS A 40 -6.19 -0.35 -0.36
C HIS A 40 -4.71 -0.29 0.07
N PHE A 41 -3.91 0.65 -0.47
CA PHE A 41 -2.53 0.82 -0.04
C PHE A 41 -2.38 1.41 1.35
N VAL A 42 -3.27 2.34 1.71
CA VAL A 42 -3.33 2.89 3.08
C VAL A 42 -3.52 1.73 4.08
N ASP A 43 -4.47 0.83 3.80
CA ASP A 43 -4.73 -0.34 4.62
C ASP A 43 -3.53 -1.31 4.68
N LEU A 44 -2.87 -1.55 3.55
CA LEU A 44 -1.68 -2.41 3.49
C LEU A 44 -0.51 -1.84 4.31
N ILE A 45 -0.26 -0.53 4.22
CA ILE A 45 0.78 0.14 5.00
C ILE A 45 0.45 0.03 6.49
N ALA A 46 -0.78 0.35 6.90
CA ALA A 46 -1.24 0.25 8.28
C ALA A 46 -1.07 -1.18 8.82
N LEU A 47 -1.48 -2.19 8.05
CA LEU A 47 -1.36 -3.60 8.42
C LEU A 47 0.11 -4.01 8.62
N ARG A 48 1.02 -3.51 7.77
CA ARG A 48 2.46 -3.77 7.90
C ARG A 48 3.04 -3.12 9.16
N ILE A 49 2.67 -1.87 9.45
CA ILE A 49 3.09 -1.17 10.68
C ILE A 49 2.63 -1.96 11.90
N HIS A 50 1.33 -2.27 12.02
CA HIS A 50 0.79 -3.03 13.14
C HIS A 50 1.43 -4.42 13.28
N LYS A 51 1.69 -5.12 12.17
CA LYS A 51 2.38 -6.43 12.19
C LYS A 51 3.79 -6.33 12.78
N LYS A 52 4.49 -5.22 12.54
CA LYS A 52 5.83 -4.99 13.09
C LYS A 52 5.77 -4.53 14.54
N MET A 53 4.80 -3.70 14.92
CA MET A 53 4.58 -3.30 16.32
C MET A 53 4.31 -4.48 17.26
N ARG A 54 3.72 -5.57 16.77
CA ARG A 54 3.53 -6.81 17.56
C ARG A 54 4.84 -7.51 17.94
N LYS A 55 5.98 -7.06 17.41
CA LYS A 55 7.31 -7.58 17.75
C LYS A 55 8.01 -6.62 18.70
N ASN A 56 8.81 -7.17 19.61
CA ASN A 56 9.60 -6.37 20.53
C ASN A 56 10.89 -5.89 19.85
N TYR A 57 10.83 -4.71 19.24
CA TYR A 57 12.00 -4.05 18.66
C TYR A 57 12.73 -3.20 19.72
N PRO A 58 14.06 -3.08 19.66
CA PRO A 58 14.80 -2.16 20.52
C PRO A 58 14.34 -0.70 20.35
N GLU A 59 14.57 0.11 21.37
CA GLU A 59 14.41 1.56 21.25
C GLU A 59 15.26 2.12 20.10
N ASN A 60 14.84 3.27 19.55
CA ASN A 60 15.49 3.93 18.43
C ASN A 60 15.51 3.15 17.10
N THR A 61 14.69 2.10 16.98
CA THR A 61 14.53 1.37 15.71
C THR A 61 13.78 2.22 14.68
N ILE A 62 14.34 2.30 13.46
CA ILE A 62 13.66 2.87 12.29
C ILE A 62 12.97 1.71 11.54
N LEU A 63 11.67 1.85 11.29
CA LEU A 63 10.94 0.89 10.46
C LEU A 63 11.00 1.34 9.00
N VAL A 64 11.52 0.47 8.13
CA VAL A 64 11.52 0.70 6.68
C VAL A 64 10.44 -0.15 6.02
N ILE A 65 9.57 0.46 5.23
CA ILE A 65 8.52 -0.19 4.45
C ILE A 65 8.76 0.11 2.96
N CYS A 66 9.13 -0.91 2.20
CA CYS A 66 9.14 -0.87 0.75
C CYS A 66 7.72 -1.09 0.22
N CYS A 67 7.18 -0.08 -0.44
CA CYS A 67 5.93 -0.14 -1.19
C CYS A 67 6.29 -0.35 -2.66
N GLU A 68 6.35 -1.60 -3.10
CA GLU A 68 6.40 -1.91 -4.53
C GLU A 68 4.96 -1.88 -5.03
N LEU A 69 4.58 -0.76 -5.66
CA LEU A 69 3.28 -0.67 -6.29
C LEU A 69 3.38 -1.35 -7.66
N ASP A 70 2.82 -2.57 -7.77
CA ASP A 70 2.73 -3.36 -9.02
C ASP A 70 1.93 -2.63 -10.13
N ILE A 71 1.43 -1.42 -9.85
CA ILE A 71 0.66 -0.57 -10.74
C ILE A 71 1.27 0.83 -10.68
N GLY A 72 1.72 1.34 -11.85
CA GLY A 72 2.24 2.71 -11.94
C GLY A 72 1.17 3.73 -11.55
N TYR A 73 1.58 4.79 -10.84
CA TYR A 73 0.73 5.85 -10.29
C TYR A 73 1.27 7.24 -10.65
N PHE A 74 0.39 8.25 -10.61
CA PHE A 74 0.77 9.64 -10.78
C PHE A 74 1.31 10.22 -9.47
N SER A 75 2.19 11.21 -9.56
CA SER A 75 2.71 11.94 -8.39
C SER A 75 1.60 12.48 -7.47
N LYS A 76 0.44 12.86 -8.02
CA LYS A 76 -0.71 13.32 -7.22
C LYS A 76 -1.31 12.19 -6.36
N GLU A 77 -1.36 10.97 -6.88
CA GLU A 77 -1.88 9.80 -6.15
C GLU A 77 -0.94 9.43 -5.00
N TRP A 78 0.37 9.57 -5.19
CA TRP A 78 1.35 9.42 -4.10
C TRP A 78 1.14 10.44 -2.99
N ASN A 79 0.92 11.71 -3.33
CA ASN A 79 0.68 12.74 -2.33
C ASN A 79 -0.61 12.46 -1.53
N ILE A 80 -1.66 11.99 -2.20
CA ILE A 80 -2.92 11.60 -1.53
C ILE A 80 -2.68 10.38 -0.62
N LEU A 81 -1.89 9.39 -1.06
CA LEU A 81 -1.50 8.25 -0.23
C LEU A 81 -0.76 8.72 1.01
N GLU A 82 0.25 9.58 0.86
CA GLU A 82 1.00 10.15 1.97
C GLU A 82 0.08 10.87 2.97
N GLU A 83 -0.79 11.78 2.49
CA GLU A 83 -1.75 12.50 3.32
C GLU A 83 -2.66 11.55 4.12
N LYS A 84 -3.20 10.51 3.45
CA LYS A 84 -4.07 9.52 4.09
C LYS A 84 -3.35 8.68 5.12
N VAL A 85 -2.14 8.20 4.81
CA VAL A 85 -1.34 7.40 5.75
C VAL A 85 -0.96 8.24 6.97
N ARG A 86 -0.58 9.53 6.79
CA ARG A 86 -0.34 10.45 7.90
C ARG A 86 -1.59 10.69 8.74
N ALA A 87 -2.76 10.83 8.10
CA ALA A 87 -4.03 11.03 8.78
C ALA A 87 -4.48 9.84 9.64
N LEU A 88 -3.93 8.63 9.42
CA LEU A 88 -4.19 7.49 10.30
C LEU A 88 -3.64 7.70 11.72
N ASN A 89 -2.63 8.57 11.88
CA ASN A 89 -2.01 8.91 13.18
C ASN A 89 -1.72 7.66 14.04
N ILE A 90 -1.11 6.65 13.43
CA ILE A 90 -0.84 5.35 14.08
C ILE A 90 0.23 5.57 15.16
N GLU A 91 -0.15 5.41 16.43
CA GLU A 91 0.82 5.37 17.53
C GLU A 91 1.80 4.21 17.34
N HIS A 92 3.10 4.48 17.47
CA HIS A 92 4.14 3.46 17.32
C HIS A 92 5.37 3.73 18.19
N ASN A 93 6.14 2.67 18.45
CA ASN A 93 7.39 2.74 19.23
C ASN A 93 8.65 2.90 18.36
N PHE A 94 8.47 3.02 17.04
CA PHE A 94 9.59 3.30 16.14
C PHE A 94 10.01 4.76 16.26
N LYS A 95 11.31 5.03 16.14
CA LYS A 95 11.83 6.39 16.08
C LYS A 95 11.32 7.14 14.86
N GLU A 96 11.19 6.41 13.76
CA GLU A 96 10.73 6.90 12.48
C GLU A 96 10.24 5.70 11.66
N ILE A 97 9.23 5.93 10.83
CA ILE A 97 8.80 5.00 9.79
C ILE A 97 9.14 5.62 8.44
N PHE A 98 10.02 4.99 7.68
CA PHE A 98 10.40 5.39 6.32
C PHE A 98 9.64 4.53 5.31
N ILE A 99 8.82 5.15 4.48
CA ILE A 99 8.04 4.51 3.43
C ILE A 99 8.61 4.94 2.08
N TYR A 100 8.91 3.99 1.20
CA TYR A 100 9.47 4.29 -0.12
C TYR A 100 8.98 3.33 -1.20
N ASP A 101 8.92 3.83 -2.43
CA ASP A 101 8.73 3.04 -3.64
C ASP A 101 10.01 3.10 -4.48
N SER A 102 10.60 1.94 -4.72
CA SER A 102 11.85 1.78 -5.49
C SER A 102 11.68 2.05 -6.98
N SER A 103 10.49 1.88 -7.53
CA SER A 103 10.19 2.01 -8.96
C SER A 103 10.01 3.47 -9.38
N THR A 104 9.48 4.32 -8.49
CA THR A 104 9.29 5.75 -8.79
C THR A 104 10.19 6.68 -7.98
N GLU A 105 11.09 6.12 -7.16
CA GLU A 105 11.97 6.87 -6.24
C GLU A 105 11.22 7.85 -5.32
N LYS A 106 9.98 7.50 -4.96
CA LYS A 106 9.15 8.32 -4.07
C LYS A 106 9.31 7.81 -2.64
N SER A 107 9.38 8.72 -1.69
CA SER A 107 9.49 8.37 -0.27
C SER A 107 8.89 9.43 0.64
N PHE A 108 8.44 9.02 1.81
CA PHE A 108 8.08 9.91 2.91
C PHE A 108 8.35 9.25 4.26
N THR A 109 8.46 10.07 5.31
CA THR A 109 8.68 9.61 6.69
C THR A 109 7.55 9.99 7.63
N MET A 110 7.31 9.17 8.64
CA MET A 110 6.40 9.44 9.75
C MET A 110 7.14 9.31 11.07
N SER A 111 6.77 10.14 12.05
CA SER A 111 7.36 10.19 13.39
C SER A 111 6.28 10.01 14.44
#